data_AF-A0A812THK2-F1
#
_entry.id   AF-A0A812THK2-F1
#
_cell.length_a   1.000
_cell.length_b   1.000
_cell.length_c   1.000
_cell.angle_alpha   90.00
_cell.angle_beta   90.00
_cell.angle_gamma   90.00
#
_symmetry.space_group_name_H-M   'P 1'
#
loop_
_entity.id
_entity.type
_entity.pdbx_description
1 polymer ?
#
loop_
_entity_poly.entity_id
_entity_poly.type
_entity_poly.pdbx_seq_one_letter_code
_entity_poly.pdbx_strand_id
1 'polypeptide(L)'
;MGFEAWSTWRSHTAKNVVIIALVFIILWMALASQQNMVRCFSVPQNVPDVEYRQPDATLERSRYQWKLGHAGSTMQIIDECSDEERSKHNKSWDMVMAKRLRTWRHGSKESERTISNPSGPGSSLAATRYVRQFLRQVFDDLNIHTFLDAPCGDMTWMPYVNLTGVDYYGGDISPSLVAHNTDLFGEDARFANKFQVFDITCMIPPKIDMIHTRDVFLHISSDLSLRALKNFERSGSGYVAITHWPDASGDTNEYHPTRSEKAYPEAFKVKASEAQVIGSHKYNLELPPYCLPPPLYSTQNLFGVPGSSVMGVWKLPALGRGTRPQCTKQTVASPAQLIDSYEVSVCRGQTCTASFSSGLFADFLQSPKLLGGPLQPCCTICGDVTTSACSNSRNEEQIFLSHVLPFVTYTMPDHPVFLEMGGYDGWHETNTHFLEQCLGWKGILIEANPRMFKRMKQLRPGTLNIRSAICREAGHVKFAGNHPGAHIATELDDSGYTVAPCRPLREFLSSLNVSRIDFFSLDVEGFELQVAESVDWSQFSAAFLVVEELSKHQQKNEQVRELLTQRAGMEILAQQCWKPTACDAYFVNPRFVDVAAAKKHLASVPLPKGFRPPDQCRPKL
;
A
#
# COMPACT_ATOMS: atom_id res chain seq x y z
N MET A 1 -101.51 -2.89 -15.95
CA MET A 1 -100.54 -3.99 -15.93
C MET A 1 -99.46 -3.66 -16.94
N GLY A 2 -98.35 -3.11 -16.50
CA GLY A 2 -97.29 -2.60 -17.37
C GLY A 2 -95.94 -2.67 -16.66
N PHE A 3 -94.90 -2.75 -17.48
CA PHE A 3 -93.47 -2.66 -17.14
C PHE A 3 -92.82 -3.89 -16.49
N GLU A 4 -92.59 -4.92 -17.30
CA GLU A 4 -91.40 -5.78 -17.19
C GLU A 4 -90.72 -5.86 -18.57
N ALA A 5 -89.80 -4.93 -18.85
CA ALA A 5 -88.88 -5.04 -19.99
C ALA A 5 -87.66 -4.11 -19.81
N TRP A 6 -87.08 -4.05 -18.60
CA TRP A 6 -85.92 -3.20 -18.30
C TRP A 6 -84.97 -3.89 -17.31
N SER A 7 -84.44 -5.06 -17.65
CA SER A 7 -83.33 -5.64 -16.86
C SER A 7 -82.35 -6.55 -17.63
N THR A 8 -82.61 -6.89 -18.89
CA THR A 8 -81.73 -7.79 -19.67
C THR A 8 -80.85 -7.10 -20.72
N TRP A 9 -80.76 -5.76 -20.71
CA TRP A 9 -79.98 -4.99 -21.71
C TRP A 9 -78.81 -4.16 -21.12
N ARG A 10 -78.29 -4.55 -19.96
CA ARG A 10 -77.08 -3.91 -19.37
C ARG A 10 -75.93 -4.85 -18.95
N SER A 11 -76.06 -6.17 -19.10
CA SER A 11 -74.97 -7.10 -18.74
C SER A 11 -74.16 -7.63 -19.94
N HIS A 12 -74.66 -7.49 -21.17
CA HIS A 12 -73.98 -7.98 -22.38
C HIS A 12 -73.19 -6.89 -23.13
N THR A 13 -73.61 -5.62 -23.02
CA THR A 13 -72.89 -4.48 -23.64
C THR A 13 -71.64 -4.08 -22.86
N ALA A 14 -71.64 -4.16 -21.53
CA ALA A 14 -70.47 -3.81 -20.72
C ALA A 14 -69.32 -4.84 -20.85
N LYS A 15 -69.63 -6.15 -20.91
CA LYS A 15 -68.61 -7.19 -21.12
C LYS A 15 -68.02 -7.14 -22.52
N ASN A 16 -68.83 -6.87 -23.53
CA ASN A 16 -68.34 -6.74 -24.91
C ASN A 16 -67.51 -5.47 -25.12
N VAL A 17 -67.85 -4.35 -24.46
CA VAL A 17 -67.03 -3.12 -24.54
C VAL A 17 -65.67 -3.29 -23.86
N VAL A 18 -65.59 -4.03 -22.75
CA VAL A 18 -64.30 -4.31 -22.08
C VAL A 18 -63.44 -5.28 -22.88
N ILE A 19 -64.04 -6.30 -23.50
CA ILE A 19 -63.31 -7.23 -24.37
C ILE A 19 -62.85 -6.53 -25.65
N ILE A 20 -63.69 -5.68 -26.25
CA ILE A 20 -63.31 -4.89 -27.43
C ILE A 20 -62.19 -3.90 -27.07
N ALA A 21 -62.26 -3.23 -25.91
CA ALA A 21 -61.19 -2.34 -25.44
C ALA A 21 -59.87 -3.09 -25.21
N LEU A 22 -59.90 -4.29 -24.63
CA LEU A 22 -58.71 -5.13 -24.45
C LEU A 22 -58.15 -5.63 -25.78
N VAL A 23 -58.99 -5.99 -26.74
CA VAL A 23 -58.57 -6.39 -28.09
C VAL A 23 -57.97 -5.20 -28.84
N PHE A 24 -58.53 -3.99 -28.71
CA PHE A 24 -57.95 -2.77 -29.27
C PHE A 24 -56.63 -2.39 -28.59
N ILE A 25 -56.49 -2.59 -27.28
CA ILE A 25 -55.22 -2.36 -26.56
C ILE A 25 -54.16 -3.37 -26.99
N ILE A 26 -54.52 -4.65 -27.19
CA ILE A 26 -53.60 -5.68 -27.67
C ILE A 26 -53.23 -5.44 -29.15
N LEU A 27 -54.18 -5.06 -30.00
CA LEU A 27 -53.91 -4.67 -31.39
C LEU A 27 -53.09 -3.38 -31.47
N TRP A 28 -53.31 -2.41 -30.58
CA TRP A 28 -52.52 -1.19 -30.51
C TRP A 28 -51.11 -1.46 -30.00
N MET A 29 -50.92 -2.36 -29.03
CA MET A 29 -49.59 -2.83 -28.63
C MET A 29 -48.88 -3.62 -29.76
N ALA A 30 -49.61 -4.43 -30.53
CA ALA A 30 -49.07 -5.15 -31.68
C ALA A 30 -48.75 -4.23 -32.88
N LEU A 31 -49.52 -3.17 -33.10
CA LEU A 31 -49.26 -2.14 -34.11
C LEU A 31 -48.15 -1.17 -33.67
N ALA A 32 -48.09 -0.81 -32.38
CA ALA A 32 -47.00 -0.01 -31.80
C ALA A 32 -45.67 -0.80 -31.79
N SER A 33 -45.70 -2.13 -31.67
CA SER A 33 -44.52 -2.98 -31.86
C SER A 33 -44.11 -3.17 -33.33
N GLN A 34 -44.96 -2.80 -34.29
CA GLN A 34 -44.65 -2.86 -35.73
C GLN A 34 -44.19 -1.50 -36.30
N GLN A 35 -44.53 -0.37 -35.67
CA GLN A 35 -44.15 0.97 -36.15
C GLN A 35 -42.87 1.56 -35.53
N ASN A 36 -42.35 0.98 -34.46
CA ASN A 36 -40.99 1.24 -33.95
C ASN A 36 -40.03 0.11 -34.31
N MET A 37 -40.10 -0.39 -35.55
CA MET A 37 -38.94 -1.02 -36.19
C MET A 37 -37.87 0.05 -36.43
N VAL A 38 -37.14 0.39 -35.36
CA VAL A 38 -35.75 0.78 -35.49
C VAL A 38 -35.14 -0.31 -36.38
N ARG A 39 -34.68 0.08 -37.57
CA ARG A 39 -33.96 -0.81 -38.46
C ARG A 39 -32.85 -1.46 -37.65
N CYS A 40 -33.07 -2.70 -37.23
CA CYS A 40 -32.02 -3.60 -36.83
C CYS A 40 -31.10 -3.70 -38.04
N PHE A 41 -29.99 -2.97 -38.01
CA PHE A 41 -28.87 -3.33 -38.86
C PHE A 41 -28.55 -4.78 -38.47
N SER A 42 -28.83 -5.68 -39.41
CA SER A 42 -28.39 -7.06 -39.36
C SER A 42 -26.90 -7.07 -39.03
N VAL A 43 -26.56 -7.52 -37.83
CA VAL A 43 -25.19 -7.90 -37.49
C VAL A 43 -24.75 -8.90 -38.56
N PRO A 44 -23.64 -8.66 -39.28
CA PRO A 44 -23.16 -9.61 -40.27
C PRO A 44 -22.97 -10.97 -39.58
N GLN A 45 -23.67 -12.00 -40.04
CA GLN A 45 -23.54 -13.37 -39.51
C GLN A 45 -22.19 -14.03 -39.84
N ASN A 46 -21.25 -13.29 -40.43
CA ASN A 46 -19.87 -13.69 -40.64
C ASN A 46 -18.96 -12.61 -40.04
N VAL A 47 -18.63 -12.75 -38.75
CA VAL A 47 -17.43 -12.13 -38.21
C VAL A 47 -16.27 -12.98 -38.73
N PRO A 48 -15.37 -12.45 -39.58
CA PRO A 48 -14.21 -13.22 -40.01
C PRO A 48 -13.37 -13.60 -38.78
N ASP A 49 -12.81 -14.81 -38.78
CA ASP A 49 -11.85 -15.26 -37.78
C ASP A 49 -10.73 -14.21 -37.63
N VAL A 50 -10.74 -13.45 -36.53
CA VAL A 50 -9.68 -12.49 -36.24
C VAL A 50 -8.50 -13.28 -35.70
N GLU A 51 -7.51 -13.53 -36.57
CA GLU A 51 -6.20 -14.01 -36.15
C GLU A 51 -5.57 -13.03 -35.15
N TYR A 52 -5.22 -13.55 -33.98
CA TYR A 52 -4.54 -12.82 -32.91
C TYR A 52 -3.12 -12.46 -33.37
N ARG A 53 -2.93 -11.24 -33.89
CA ARG A 53 -1.58 -10.68 -34.02
C ARG A 53 -1.12 -10.16 -32.67
N GLN A 54 0.02 -10.65 -32.19
CA GLN A 54 0.73 -10.00 -31.10
C GLN A 54 1.03 -8.54 -31.50
N PRO A 55 0.81 -7.56 -30.61
CA PRO A 55 1.19 -6.19 -30.91
C PRO A 55 2.70 -6.08 -31.07
N ASP A 56 3.14 -5.36 -32.10
CA ASP A 56 4.53 -5.02 -32.33
C ASP A 56 5.09 -4.21 -31.14
N ALA A 57 6.23 -4.63 -30.62
CA ALA A 57 6.86 -4.12 -29.40
C ALA A 57 7.52 -2.73 -29.56
N THR A 58 7.21 -2.00 -30.63
CA THR A 58 7.89 -0.74 -31.01
C THR A 58 7.04 0.52 -30.86
N LEU A 59 5.89 0.45 -30.17
CA LEU A 59 4.97 1.59 -30.11
C LEU A 59 5.25 2.53 -28.93
N GLU A 60 5.91 3.64 -29.28
CA GLU A 60 6.48 4.70 -28.45
C GLU A 60 5.54 5.43 -27.47
N ARG A 61 6.19 6.04 -26.47
CA ARG A 61 5.75 6.78 -25.27
C ARG A 61 4.69 7.90 -25.43
N SER A 62 4.08 8.10 -26.60
CA SER A 62 3.14 9.21 -26.87
C SER A 62 1.66 8.86 -26.64
N ARG A 63 1.35 7.70 -26.02
CA ARG A 63 0.01 7.08 -26.09
C ARG A 63 -0.83 7.05 -24.80
N TYR A 64 -0.50 7.82 -23.77
CA TYR A 64 -1.25 7.87 -22.51
C TYR A 64 -2.00 9.19 -22.34
N GLN A 65 -2.91 9.51 -23.26
CA GLN A 65 -3.72 10.73 -23.16
C GLN A 65 -5.17 10.46 -23.54
N TRP A 66 -6.05 10.82 -22.62
CA TRP A 66 -7.48 10.93 -22.88
C TRP A 66 -7.72 12.16 -23.77
N LYS A 67 -8.12 11.94 -25.02
CA LYS A 67 -8.47 13.04 -25.93
C LYS A 67 -9.87 13.53 -25.62
N LEU A 68 -10.02 14.83 -25.33
CA LEU A 68 -11.34 15.43 -25.08
C LEU A 68 -12.08 15.62 -26.40
N GLY A 69 -13.36 15.24 -26.38
CA GLY A 69 -14.30 15.57 -27.45
C GLY A 69 -14.66 17.03 -27.32
N HIS A 70 -14.13 17.84 -28.23
CA HIS A 70 -14.28 19.30 -28.37
C HIS A 70 -13.16 20.14 -27.71
N ALA A 71 -12.45 20.90 -28.56
CA ALA A 71 -11.44 21.91 -28.25
C ALA A 71 -9.97 21.45 -27.98
N GLY A 72 -9.51 20.33 -28.54
CA GLY A 72 -8.07 20.05 -28.66
C GLY A 72 -7.28 19.95 -27.35
N SER A 73 -7.95 19.91 -26.21
CA SER A 73 -7.38 19.75 -24.88
C SER A 73 -7.24 18.26 -24.56
N THR A 74 -6.15 17.89 -23.90
CA THR A 74 -5.89 16.51 -23.46
C THR A 74 -5.90 16.47 -21.94
N MET A 75 -6.60 15.48 -21.37
CA MET A 75 -6.48 15.24 -19.93
C MET A 75 -5.20 14.43 -19.69
N GLN A 76 -4.26 15.01 -18.96
CA GLN A 76 -2.99 14.35 -18.66
C GLN A 76 -3.17 13.33 -17.53
N ILE A 77 -2.79 12.09 -17.81
CA ILE A 77 -2.54 11.06 -16.81
C ILE A 77 -1.13 11.29 -16.28
N ILE A 78 -0.94 11.20 -14.96
CA ILE A 78 0.41 11.10 -14.39
C ILE A 78 0.73 9.62 -14.30
N ASP A 79 1.75 9.23 -15.04
CA ASP A 79 2.17 7.84 -15.17
C ASP A 79 3.43 7.61 -14.35
N GLU A 80 3.28 6.98 -13.20
CA GLU A 80 4.36 6.65 -12.28
C GLU A 80 4.73 5.16 -12.32
N CYS A 81 4.22 4.42 -13.32
CA CYS A 81 4.54 3.00 -13.47
C CYS A 81 5.96 2.84 -14.02
N SER A 82 6.81 2.07 -13.33
CA SER A 82 8.05 1.57 -13.92
C SER A 82 7.77 0.60 -15.07
N ASP A 83 8.72 0.44 -16.00
CA ASP A 83 8.60 -0.53 -17.10
C ASP A 83 8.45 -1.96 -16.56
N GLU A 84 9.09 -2.24 -15.42
CA GLU A 84 8.98 -3.50 -14.71
C GLU A 84 7.56 -3.73 -14.15
N GLU A 85 6.96 -2.73 -13.49
CA GLU A 85 5.57 -2.78 -13.00
C GLU A 85 4.61 -3.05 -14.16
N ARG A 86 4.67 -2.28 -15.26
CA ARG A 86 3.79 -2.50 -16.43
C ARG A 86 3.89 -3.91 -16.97
N SER A 87 5.12 -4.42 -17.12
CA SER A 87 5.35 -5.76 -17.66
C SER A 87 4.73 -6.83 -16.76
N LYS A 88 4.89 -6.69 -15.43
CA LYS A 88 4.37 -7.64 -14.44
C LYS A 88 2.84 -7.59 -14.32
N HIS A 89 2.29 -6.38 -14.25
CA HIS A 89 0.87 -6.15 -14.04
C HIS A 89 0.08 -6.63 -15.27
N ASN A 90 0.50 -6.25 -16.48
CA ASN A 90 -0.14 -6.70 -17.73
C ASN A 90 -0.12 -8.22 -17.87
N LYS A 91 1.01 -8.89 -17.60
CA LYS A 91 1.10 -10.36 -17.66
C LYS A 91 0.14 -11.04 -16.68
N SER A 92 -0.03 -10.49 -15.47
CA SER A 92 -0.94 -11.02 -14.45
C SER A 92 -2.39 -10.97 -14.92
N TRP A 93 -2.82 -9.83 -15.49
CA TRP A 93 -4.19 -9.63 -15.95
C TRP A 93 -4.51 -10.31 -17.27
N ASP A 94 -3.60 -10.27 -18.24
CA ASP A 94 -3.72 -11.01 -19.50
C ASP A 94 -3.82 -12.52 -19.24
N MET A 95 -3.16 -13.05 -18.21
CA MET A 95 -3.29 -14.45 -17.80
C MET A 95 -4.71 -14.79 -17.29
N VAL A 96 -5.28 -13.94 -16.43
CA VAL A 96 -6.65 -14.11 -15.89
C VAL A 96 -7.67 -14.07 -17.02
N MET A 97 -7.52 -13.11 -17.94
CA MET A 97 -8.40 -12.97 -19.08
C MET A 97 -8.20 -14.09 -20.11
N ALA A 98 -6.96 -14.49 -20.40
CA ALA A 98 -6.66 -15.60 -21.32
C ALA A 98 -7.23 -16.94 -20.86
N LYS A 99 -7.33 -17.21 -19.54
CA LYS A 99 -7.99 -18.40 -19.01
C LYS A 99 -9.49 -18.41 -19.33
N ARG A 100 -10.17 -17.26 -19.17
CA ARG A 100 -11.60 -17.10 -19.50
C ARG A 100 -11.85 -17.08 -21.01
N LEU A 101 -10.94 -16.50 -21.79
CA LEU A 101 -10.96 -16.46 -23.26
C LEU A 101 -10.61 -17.83 -23.90
N ARG A 102 -9.91 -18.73 -23.22
CA ARG A 102 -9.66 -20.11 -23.72
C ARG A 102 -10.85 -21.05 -23.50
N THR A 103 -11.56 -20.92 -22.39
CA THR A 103 -12.88 -21.58 -22.21
C THR A 103 -13.88 -21.16 -23.28
N TRP A 104 -13.74 -19.94 -23.82
CA TRP A 104 -14.50 -19.44 -24.98
C TRP A 104 -14.15 -20.15 -26.31
N ARG A 105 -12.91 -20.62 -26.50
CA ARG A 105 -12.47 -21.31 -27.75
C ARG A 105 -12.84 -22.79 -27.85
N HIS A 106 -12.96 -23.52 -26.74
CA HIS A 106 -13.02 -24.99 -26.77
C HIS A 106 -14.25 -25.64 -26.15
N GLY A 107 -15.22 -24.87 -25.66
CA GLY A 107 -16.41 -25.42 -25.02
C GLY A 107 -17.69 -24.79 -25.56
N SER A 108 -18.26 -25.41 -26.59
CA SER A 108 -19.70 -25.72 -26.74
C SER A 108 -20.24 -25.54 -28.16
N LYS A 109 -21.22 -26.38 -28.47
CA LYS A 109 -22.00 -26.36 -29.72
C LYS A 109 -22.67 -24.99 -29.90
N GLU A 110 -22.98 -24.67 -31.14
CA GLU A 110 -23.52 -23.40 -31.64
C GLU A 110 -24.74 -22.82 -30.86
N SER A 111 -25.39 -23.63 -30.03
CA SER A 111 -26.49 -23.25 -29.11
C SER A 111 -26.08 -22.59 -27.78
N GLU A 112 -24.79 -22.56 -27.41
CA GLU A 112 -24.31 -22.02 -26.12
C GLU A 112 -23.50 -20.71 -26.24
N ARG A 113 -23.37 -20.16 -27.47
CA ARG A 113 -22.67 -18.88 -27.73
C ARG A 113 -23.32 -17.64 -27.08
N THR A 114 -24.47 -17.77 -26.44
CA THR A 114 -25.22 -16.69 -25.80
C THR A 114 -24.81 -16.39 -24.34
N ILE A 115 -23.88 -17.13 -23.71
CA ILE A 115 -23.63 -17.03 -22.25
C ILE A 115 -22.16 -16.71 -21.85
N SER A 116 -21.18 -16.63 -22.76
CA SER A 116 -19.77 -16.42 -22.36
C SER A 116 -19.31 -14.96 -22.44
N ASN A 117 -19.69 -14.13 -21.46
CA ASN A 117 -19.11 -12.79 -21.25
C ASN A 117 -17.68 -12.92 -20.63
N PRO A 118 -16.62 -12.29 -21.22
CA PRO A 118 -15.25 -12.29 -20.69
C PRO A 118 -15.10 -11.81 -19.24
N SER A 119 -15.79 -10.75 -18.85
CA SER A 119 -15.83 -10.23 -17.48
C SER A 119 -16.61 -11.13 -16.50
N GLY A 120 -17.39 -12.09 -16.99
CA GLY A 120 -18.08 -13.13 -16.21
C GLY A 120 -19.54 -12.82 -15.87
N PRO A 121 -20.22 -13.74 -15.16
CA PRO A 121 -21.66 -13.66 -14.92
C PRO A 121 -22.09 -12.43 -14.09
N GLY A 122 -21.20 -11.92 -13.24
CA GLY A 122 -21.41 -10.71 -12.44
C GLY A 122 -21.51 -9.41 -13.25
N SER A 123 -21.10 -9.42 -14.53
CA SER A 123 -21.18 -8.29 -15.46
C SER A 123 -22.36 -8.38 -16.44
N SER A 124 -23.21 -9.41 -16.31
CA SER A 124 -24.41 -9.55 -17.13
C SER A 124 -25.41 -8.41 -16.91
N LEU A 125 -26.26 -8.14 -17.90
CA LEU A 125 -27.32 -7.12 -17.78
C LEU A 125 -28.29 -7.41 -16.63
N ALA A 126 -28.57 -8.69 -16.37
CA ALA A 126 -29.41 -9.10 -15.25
C ALA A 126 -28.74 -8.76 -13.91
N ALA A 127 -27.46 -9.14 -13.74
CA ALA A 127 -26.71 -8.92 -12.50
C ALA A 127 -26.51 -7.42 -12.19
N THR A 128 -26.26 -6.60 -13.21
CA THR A 128 -25.93 -5.16 -13.07
C THR A 128 -27.14 -4.23 -13.03
N ARG A 129 -28.38 -4.77 -12.98
CA ARG A 129 -29.61 -3.97 -13.01
C ARG A 129 -29.63 -2.85 -11.98
N TYR A 130 -29.32 -3.14 -10.72
CA TYR A 130 -29.34 -2.13 -9.65
C TYR A 130 -28.22 -1.10 -9.80
N VAL A 131 -27.00 -1.54 -10.14
CA VAL A 131 -25.86 -0.64 -10.37
C VAL A 131 -26.15 0.36 -11.49
N ARG A 132 -26.76 -0.08 -12.60
CA ARG A 132 -27.11 0.83 -13.71
C ARG A 132 -28.10 1.92 -13.33
N GLN A 133 -29.12 1.57 -12.56
CA GLN A 133 -30.12 2.53 -12.07
C GLN A 133 -29.52 3.48 -11.03
N PHE A 134 -28.70 2.92 -10.13
CA PHE A 134 -28.00 3.64 -9.09
C PHE A 134 -27.04 4.69 -9.65
N LEU A 135 -26.22 4.35 -10.65
CA LEU A 135 -25.29 5.31 -11.25
C LEU A 135 -26.01 6.54 -11.82
N ARG A 136 -27.13 6.36 -12.52
CA ARG A 136 -27.92 7.50 -13.02
C ARG A 136 -28.39 8.39 -11.87
N GLN A 137 -28.95 7.79 -10.82
CA GLN A 137 -29.40 8.55 -9.65
C GLN A 137 -28.25 9.34 -9.02
N VAL A 138 -27.09 8.71 -8.83
CA VAL A 138 -25.90 9.36 -8.25
C VAL A 138 -25.39 10.49 -9.15
N PHE A 139 -25.45 10.33 -10.48
CA PHE A 139 -25.05 11.39 -11.42
C PHE A 139 -25.93 12.63 -11.28
N ASP A 140 -27.24 12.46 -11.10
CA ASP A 140 -28.16 13.56 -10.88
C ASP A 140 -27.95 14.23 -9.51
N ASP A 141 -27.87 13.42 -8.45
CA ASP A 141 -27.78 13.91 -7.07
C ASP A 141 -26.46 14.66 -6.79
N LEU A 142 -25.35 14.19 -7.37
CA LEU A 142 -24.02 14.77 -7.19
C LEU A 142 -23.61 15.72 -8.33
N ASN A 143 -24.49 15.92 -9.32
CA ASN A 143 -24.24 16.75 -10.50
C ASN A 143 -22.93 16.36 -11.22
N ILE A 144 -22.78 15.07 -11.53
CA ILE A 144 -21.61 14.50 -12.19
C ILE A 144 -21.64 14.82 -13.69
N HIS A 145 -20.59 15.43 -14.22
CA HIS A 145 -20.42 15.72 -15.65
C HIS A 145 -19.29 14.91 -16.28
N THR A 146 -18.32 14.43 -15.50
CA THR A 146 -17.19 13.61 -15.98
C THR A 146 -17.05 12.33 -15.16
N PHE A 147 -16.98 11.20 -15.84
CA PHE A 147 -17.02 9.86 -15.24
C PHE A 147 -15.94 8.94 -15.82
N LEU A 148 -15.04 8.46 -14.96
CA LEU A 148 -14.03 7.45 -15.32
C LEU A 148 -14.46 6.08 -14.79
N ASP A 149 -14.62 5.12 -15.69
CA ASP A 149 -14.81 3.71 -15.39
C ASP A 149 -13.47 2.96 -15.50
N ALA A 150 -12.89 2.58 -14.37
CA ALA A 150 -11.59 1.93 -14.29
C ALA A 150 -11.63 0.78 -13.24
N PRO A 151 -11.77 -0.48 -13.67
CA PRO A 151 -11.68 -0.94 -15.06
C PRO A 151 -13.00 -0.78 -15.82
N CYS A 152 -12.92 -0.51 -17.12
CA CYS A 152 -14.10 -0.50 -17.99
C CYS A 152 -14.52 -1.89 -18.49
N GLY A 153 -13.61 -2.88 -18.44
CA GLY A 153 -13.90 -4.25 -18.82
C GLY A 153 -14.37 -4.39 -20.28
N ASP A 154 -15.24 -5.37 -20.54
CA ASP A 154 -15.74 -5.67 -21.89
C ASP A 154 -16.94 -4.82 -22.35
N MET A 155 -17.29 -3.77 -21.60
CA MET A 155 -18.39 -2.86 -21.92
C MET A 155 -19.76 -3.53 -22.10
N THR A 156 -20.01 -4.73 -21.54
CA THR A 156 -21.30 -5.43 -21.72
C THR A 156 -22.51 -4.65 -21.21
N TRP A 157 -22.37 -3.92 -20.10
CA TRP A 157 -23.50 -3.27 -19.42
C TRP A 157 -23.42 -1.75 -19.40
N MET A 158 -22.22 -1.16 -19.54
CA MET A 158 -21.99 0.28 -19.52
C MET A 158 -22.75 1.06 -20.61
N PRO A 159 -22.92 0.55 -21.85
CA PRO A 159 -23.74 1.20 -22.89
C PRO A 159 -25.22 1.38 -22.52
N TYR A 160 -25.69 0.65 -21.51
CA TYR A 160 -27.05 0.69 -20.99
C TYR A 160 -27.19 1.55 -19.71
N VAL A 161 -26.11 2.19 -19.25
CA VAL A 161 -26.18 3.26 -18.25
C VAL A 161 -26.65 4.53 -18.96
N ASN A 162 -27.57 5.26 -18.33
CA ASN A 162 -28.00 6.56 -18.87
C ASN A 162 -26.91 7.62 -18.59
N LEU A 163 -26.07 7.87 -19.59
CA LEU A 163 -24.97 8.85 -19.56
C LEU A 163 -25.39 10.23 -20.09
N THR A 164 -26.69 10.55 -20.19
CA THR A 164 -27.10 11.89 -20.62
C THR A 164 -26.50 12.96 -19.71
N GLY A 165 -25.79 13.92 -20.32
CA GLY A 165 -25.08 14.98 -19.61
C GLY A 165 -23.77 14.55 -18.92
N VAL A 166 -23.28 13.33 -19.16
CA VAL A 166 -22.07 12.80 -18.53
C VAL A 166 -21.07 12.37 -19.60
N ASP A 167 -19.89 12.98 -19.58
CA ASP A 167 -18.74 12.59 -20.40
C ASP A 167 -18.06 11.36 -19.80
N TYR A 168 -18.09 10.27 -20.56
CA TYR A 168 -17.53 8.99 -20.18
C TYR A 168 -16.06 8.83 -20.58
N TYR A 169 -15.31 8.15 -19.72
CA TYR A 169 -13.93 7.71 -19.94
C TYR A 169 -13.78 6.25 -19.43
N GLY A 170 -13.43 5.28 -20.27
CA GLY A 170 -13.12 3.88 -19.85
C GLY A 170 -11.64 3.49 -19.80
N GLY A 171 -11.05 3.34 -18.62
CA GLY A 171 -9.69 2.85 -18.45
C GLY A 171 -9.66 1.35 -18.18
N ASP A 172 -8.72 0.60 -18.77
CA ASP A 172 -8.49 -0.80 -18.39
C ASP A 172 -7.01 -1.12 -18.48
N ILE A 173 -6.53 -2.04 -17.63
CA ILE A 173 -5.13 -2.44 -17.67
C ILE A 173 -4.83 -3.32 -18.89
N SER A 174 -5.81 -4.06 -19.41
CA SER A 174 -5.60 -4.94 -20.57
C SER A 174 -5.57 -4.14 -21.88
N PRO A 175 -4.42 -4.08 -22.59
CA PRO A 175 -4.34 -3.40 -23.87
C PRO A 175 -5.27 -4.00 -24.92
N SER A 176 -5.56 -5.30 -24.81
CA SER A 176 -6.45 -6.00 -25.73
C SER A 176 -7.92 -5.59 -25.59
N LEU A 177 -8.42 -5.42 -24.36
CA LEU A 177 -9.79 -4.93 -24.11
C LEU A 177 -9.93 -3.47 -24.54
N VAL A 178 -8.92 -2.64 -24.26
CA VAL A 178 -8.90 -1.24 -24.69
C VAL A 178 -8.96 -1.14 -26.22
N ALA A 179 -8.14 -1.91 -26.94
CA ALA A 179 -8.17 -1.94 -28.40
C ALA A 179 -9.53 -2.42 -28.93
N HIS A 180 -10.05 -3.52 -28.37
CA HIS A 180 -11.36 -4.07 -28.76
C HIS A 180 -12.50 -3.07 -28.56
N ASN A 181 -12.57 -2.41 -27.40
CA ASN A 181 -13.60 -1.41 -27.11
C ASN A 181 -13.45 -0.16 -27.98
N THR A 182 -12.22 0.25 -28.28
CA THR A 182 -11.95 1.37 -29.19
C THR A 182 -12.52 1.09 -30.58
N ASP A 183 -12.30 -0.13 -31.10
CA ASP A 183 -12.83 -0.54 -32.40
C ASP A 183 -14.36 -0.70 -32.37
N LEU A 184 -14.89 -1.37 -31.34
CA LEU A 184 -16.33 -1.69 -31.23
C LEU A 184 -17.19 -0.43 -31.07
N PHE A 185 -16.70 0.57 -30.34
CA PHE A 185 -17.46 1.79 -30.02
C PHE A 185 -16.91 3.04 -30.74
N GLY A 186 -16.06 2.88 -31.74
CA GLY A 186 -15.45 4.00 -32.48
C GLY A 186 -16.46 4.93 -33.16
N GLU A 187 -17.64 4.41 -33.50
CA GLU A 187 -18.74 5.17 -34.13
C GLU A 187 -19.82 5.65 -33.15
N ASP A 188 -19.78 5.20 -31.88
CA ASP A 188 -20.72 5.68 -30.85
C ASP A 188 -20.16 6.96 -30.23
N ALA A 189 -20.82 8.10 -30.50
CA ALA A 189 -20.38 9.40 -30.03
C ALA A 189 -20.19 9.50 -28.50
N ARG A 190 -20.83 8.61 -27.71
CA ARG A 190 -20.66 8.56 -26.25
C ARG A 190 -19.29 8.02 -25.83
N PHE A 191 -18.67 7.19 -26.66
CA PHE A 191 -17.51 6.36 -26.30
C PHE A 191 -16.33 6.51 -27.28
N ALA A 192 -16.57 7.08 -28.46
CA ALA A 192 -15.55 7.26 -29.49
C ALA A 192 -14.33 8.02 -28.94
N ASN A 193 -13.14 7.42 -29.06
CA ASN A 193 -11.87 7.93 -28.53
C ASN A 193 -11.81 8.08 -26.99
N LYS A 194 -12.62 7.28 -26.26
CA LYS A 194 -12.71 7.30 -24.80
C LYS A 194 -12.23 5.99 -24.14
N PHE A 195 -11.22 5.34 -24.69
CA PHE A 195 -10.59 4.18 -24.05
C PHE A 195 -9.08 4.32 -23.98
N GLN A 196 -8.50 3.92 -22.84
CA GLN A 196 -7.06 4.06 -22.59
C GLN A 196 -6.56 2.92 -21.72
N VAL A 197 -5.34 2.45 -22.01
CA VAL A 197 -4.61 1.54 -21.11
C VAL A 197 -4.30 2.29 -19.83
N PHE A 198 -4.86 1.83 -18.71
CA PHE A 198 -4.81 2.54 -17.44
C PHE A 198 -4.67 1.58 -16.26
N ASP A 199 -3.58 1.71 -15.53
CA ASP A 199 -3.31 0.95 -14.32
C ASP A 199 -3.54 1.82 -13.09
N ILE A 200 -4.66 1.59 -12.40
CA ILE A 200 -5.05 2.36 -11.21
C ILE A 200 -4.01 2.31 -10.08
N THR A 201 -3.15 1.30 -10.05
CA THR A 201 -2.18 1.08 -8.96
C THR A 201 -0.96 1.99 -9.08
N CYS A 202 -0.59 2.44 -10.27
CA CYS A 202 0.59 3.29 -10.49
C CYS A 202 0.36 4.49 -11.41
N MET A 203 -0.84 4.65 -11.97
CA MET A 203 -1.24 5.84 -12.71
C MET A 203 -2.24 6.68 -11.92
N ILE A 204 -2.09 7.99 -11.99
CA ILE A 204 -2.98 8.96 -11.37
C ILE A 204 -3.92 9.49 -12.47
N PRO A 205 -5.25 9.32 -12.32
CA PRO A 205 -6.18 9.84 -13.31
C PRO A 205 -6.15 11.37 -13.29
N PRO A 206 -6.58 12.02 -14.39
CA PRO A 206 -6.85 13.46 -14.35
C PRO A 206 -7.98 13.78 -13.38
N LYS A 207 -8.07 15.05 -12.96
CA LYS A 207 -9.20 15.52 -12.13
C LYS A 207 -10.52 15.36 -12.88
N ILE A 208 -11.44 14.62 -12.28
CA ILE A 208 -12.80 14.41 -12.78
C ILE A 208 -13.81 14.46 -11.62
N ASP A 209 -15.10 14.44 -11.94
CA ASP A 209 -16.13 14.46 -10.92
C ASP A 209 -16.23 13.12 -10.20
N MET A 210 -16.23 11.99 -10.93
CA MET A 210 -16.39 10.66 -10.33
C MET A 210 -15.52 9.58 -10.98
N ILE A 211 -14.77 8.86 -10.15
CA ILE A 211 -14.06 7.62 -10.51
C ILE A 211 -14.92 6.42 -10.12
N HIS A 212 -14.99 5.40 -10.95
CA HIS A 212 -15.71 4.15 -10.68
C HIS A 212 -14.78 2.96 -10.83
N THR A 213 -14.66 2.17 -9.77
CA THR A 213 -13.79 1.00 -9.70
C THR A 213 -14.60 -0.18 -9.16
N ARG A 214 -15.43 -0.73 -10.03
CA ARG A 214 -16.24 -1.91 -9.72
C ARG A 214 -15.43 -3.18 -9.92
N ASP A 215 -15.52 -4.06 -8.93
CA ASP A 215 -15.01 -5.43 -9.00
C ASP A 215 -13.52 -5.53 -9.40
N VAL A 216 -12.67 -4.61 -8.92
CA VAL A 216 -11.20 -4.76 -8.98
C VAL A 216 -10.53 -4.90 -7.65
N PHE A 217 -10.98 -4.17 -6.62
CA PHE A 217 -10.33 -4.24 -5.31
C PHE A 217 -10.33 -5.67 -4.77
N LEU A 218 -11.40 -6.45 -4.96
CA LEU A 218 -11.44 -7.87 -4.58
C LEU A 218 -10.38 -8.75 -5.27
N HIS A 219 -9.77 -8.30 -6.36
CA HIS A 219 -8.81 -9.05 -7.16
C HIS A 219 -7.35 -8.66 -6.89
N ILE A 220 -7.09 -7.60 -6.12
CA ILE A 220 -5.74 -7.09 -5.83
C ILE A 220 -5.53 -6.98 -4.31
N SER A 221 -4.26 -7.00 -3.87
CA SER A 221 -3.94 -6.91 -2.45
C SER A 221 -4.38 -5.59 -1.83
N SER A 222 -4.52 -5.58 -0.50
CA SER A 222 -4.82 -4.37 0.28
C SER A 222 -3.80 -3.26 0.03
N ASP A 223 -2.55 -3.60 -0.23
CA ASP A 223 -1.50 -2.61 -0.52
C ASP A 223 -1.71 -1.94 -1.88
N LEU A 224 -2.08 -2.72 -2.90
CA LEU A 224 -2.36 -2.21 -4.25
C LEU A 224 -3.67 -1.42 -4.29
N SER A 225 -4.73 -1.87 -3.60
CA SER A 225 -5.98 -1.14 -3.50
C SER A 225 -5.84 0.16 -2.71
N LEU A 226 -5.05 0.18 -1.62
CA LEU A 226 -4.68 1.41 -0.90
C LEU A 226 -3.90 2.37 -1.80
N ARG A 227 -2.92 1.87 -2.57
CA ARG A 227 -2.18 2.68 -3.54
C ARG A 227 -3.10 3.28 -4.60
N ALA A 228 -4.03 2.49 -5.13
CA ALA A 228 -5.04 2.98 -6.08
C ALA A 228 -5.93 4.07 -5.47
N LEU A 229 -6.42 3.87 -4.23
CA LEU A 229 -7.24 4.87 -3.55
C LEU A 229 -6.46 6.17 -3.29
N LYS A 230 -5.18 6.09 -2.93
CA LYS A 230 -4.29 7.26 -2.83
C LYS A 230 -4.12 7.96 -4.17
N ASN A 231 -3.97 7.23 -5.27
CA ASN A 231 -3.91 7.83 -6.61
C ASN A 231 -5.21 8.54 -6.96
N PHE A 232 -6.37 7.98 -6.58
CA PHE A 232 -7.66 8.65 -6.76
C PHE A 232 -7.73 9.95 -5.95
N GLU A 233 -7.25 9.99 -4.70
CA GLU A 233 -7.17 11.23 -3.93
C GLU A 233 -6.19 12.26 -4.53
N ARG A 234 -5.03 11.81 -4.99
CA ARG A 234 -4.00 12.64 -5.63
C ARG A 234 -4.47 13.27 -6.94
N SER A 235 -5.43 12.65 -7.63
CA SER A 235 -6.04 13.24 -8.83
C SER A 235 -6.82 14.53 -8.55
N GLY A 236 -7.21 14.76 -7.30
CA GLY A 236 -8.11 15.86 -6.92
C GLY A 236 -9.55 15.68 -7.39
N SER A 237 -9.95 14.45 -7.76
CA SER A 237 -11.31 14.12 -8.18
C SER A 237 -12.33 14.25 -7.05
N GLY A 238 -13.61 14.45 -7.39
CA GLY A 238 -14.67 14.72 -6.41
C GLY A 238 -15.14 13.49 -5.64
N TYR A 239 -15.42 12.40 -6.35
CA TYR A 239 -16.07 11.21 -5.80
C TYR A 239 -15.44 9.92 -6.33
N VAL A 240 -15.63 8.82 -5.58
CA VAL A 240 -15.29 7.47 -6.02
C VAL A 240 -16.41 6.48 -5.72
N ALA A 241 -16.74 5.60 -6.67
CA ALA A 241 -17.59 4.44 -6.46
C ALA A 241 -16.76 3.15 -6.45
N ILE A 242 -16.88 2.36 -5.39
CA ILE A 242 -16.07 1.14 -5.21
C ILE A 242 -16.95 0.00 -4.65
N THR A 243 -16.72 -1.22 -5.14
CA THR A 243 -17.30 -2.44 -4.55
C THR A 243 -16.69 -2.72 -3.17
N HIS A 244 -17.51 -2.94 -2.14
CA HIS A 244 -17.06 -3.41 -0.82
C HIS A 244 -18.10 -4.29 -0.10
N TRP A 245 -17.74 -4.82 1.08
CA TRP A 245 -18.59 -5.64 1.95
C TRP A 245 -18.71 -5.00 3.35
N PRO A 246 -19.75 -4.19 3.62
CA PRO A 246 -19.90 -3.48 4.90
C PRO A 246 -20.10 -4.41 6.11
N ASP A 247 -20.60 -5.63 5.86
CA ASP A 247 -20.84 -6.66 6.87
C ASP A 247 -19.64 -7.58 7.12
N ALA A 248 -18.57 -7.48 6.33
CA ALA A 248 -17.38 -8.29 6.54
C ALA A 248 -16.58 -7.79 7.75
N SER A 249 -15.92 -8.69 8.49
CA SER A 249 -15.07 -8.32 9.62
C SER A 249 -13.79 -7.61 9.15
N GLY A 250 -13.13 -6.85 10.02
CA GLY A 250 -11.86 -6.19 9.68
C GLY A 250 -10.77 -7.17 9.25
N ASP A 251 -10.80 -8.40 9.76
CA ASP A 251 -9.83 -9.46 9.42
C ASP A 251 -9.85 -9.83 7.92
N THR A 252 -10.97 -9.58 7.22
CA THR A 252 -11.05 -9.83 5.77
C THR A 252 -10.29 -8.79 4.95
N ASN A 253 -9.88 -7.67 5.57
CA ASN A 253 -9.01 -6.70 4.93
C ASN A 253 -7.53 -7.08 5.00
N GLU A 254 -7.16 -8.03 5.86
CA GLU A 254 -5.84 -8.64 5.81
C GLU A 254 -5.79 -9.66 4.68
N TYR A 255 -4.84 -9.51 3.76
CA TYR A 255 -4.66 -10.51 2.72
C TYR A 255 -4.08 -11.80 3.31
N HIS A 256 -4.92 -12.84 3.32
CA HIS A 256 -4.60 -14.21 3.72
C HIS A 256 -4.83 -15.15 2.52
N PRO A 257 -3.79 -15.47 1.73
CA PRO A 257 -3.95 -16.32 0.55
C PRO A 257 -4.45 -17.71 0.95
N THR A 258 -5.60 -18.11 0.40
CA THR A 258 -6.14 -19.47 0.55
C THR A 258 -5.24 -20.49 -0.15
N ARG A 259 -5.33 -21.78 0.22
CA ARG A 259 -4.64 -22.87 -0.49
C ARG A 259 -4.94 -22.89 -2.00
N SER A 260 -6.14 -22.49 -2.41
CA SER A 260 -6.54 -22.37 -3.82
C SER A 260 -5.91 -21.17 -4.54
N GLU A 261 -5.68 -20.06 -3.85
CA GLU A 261 -5.03 -18.86 -4.41
C GLU A 261 -3.52 -19.07 -4.53
N LYS A 262 -2.91 -19.85 -3.62
CA LYS A 262 -1.54 -20.36 -3.77
C LYS A 262 -1.35 -21.32 -4.95
N ALA A 263 -2.42 -21.95 -5.45
CA ALA A 263 -2.37 -22.90 -6.57
C ALA A 263 -2.55 -22.25 -7.96
N TYR A 264 -3.02 -20.99 -8.01
CA TYR A 264 -3.21 -20.23 -9.24
C TYR A 264 -1.90 -19.96 -10.03
N PRO A 265 -0.78 -19.61 -9.35
CA PRO A 265 0.52 -19.45 -10.00
C PRO A 265 1.11 -20.78 -10.51
N GLU A 266 0.95 -21.87 -9.76
CA GLU A 266 1.48 -23.21 -10.13
C GLU A 266 0.83 -23.78 -11.41
N ALA A 267 -0.48 -23.63 -11.57
CA ALA A 267 -1.20 -24.13 -12.74
C ALA A 267 -0.80 -23.45 -14.07
N PHE A 268 -0.20 -22.26 -14.01
CA PHE A 268 0.15 -21.46 -15.19
C PHE A 268 1.64 -21.09 -15.27
N LYS A 269 2.48 -21.67 -14.39
CA LYS A 269 3.93 -21.45 -14.34
C LYS A 269 4.34 -19.97 -14.16
N VAL A 270 3.52 -19.19 -13.49
CA VAL A 270 3.88 -17.84 -13.02
C VAL A 270 4.34 -17.97 -11.57
N LYS A 271 5.41 -17.29 -11.15
CA LYS A 271 5.79 -17.35 -9.73
C LYS A 271 4.71 -16.66 -8.90
N ALA A 272 4.36 -17.20 -7.74
CA ALA A 272 3.35 -16.58 -6.86
C ALA A 272 3.67 -15.12 -6.54
N SER A 273 4.96 -14.83 -6.39
CA SER A 273 5.52 -13.49 -6.17
C SER A 273 5.44 -12.53 -7.36
N GLU A 274 4.99 -12.99 -8.53
CA GLU A 274 4.84 -12.21 -9.75
C GLU A 274 3.37 -11.93 -10.09
N ALA A 275 2.41 -12.53 -9.36
CA ALA A 275 0.98 -12.41 -9.63
C ALA A 275 0.34 -11.28 -8.80
N GLN A 276 -0.08 -10.19 -9.45
CA GLN A 276 -0.88 -9.15 -8.79
C GLN A 276 -2.30 -9.60 -8.44
N VAL A 277 -2.81 -10.59 -9.18
CA VAL A 277 -4.19 -11.05 -9.02
C VAL A 277 -4.23 -12.14 -7.97
N ILE A 278 -4.85 -11.81 -6.84
CA ILE A 278 -4.77 -12.62 -5.62
C ILE A 278 -5.98 -13.54 -5.40
N GLY A 279 -7.02 -13.45 -6.23
CA GLY A 279 -8.24 -14.22 -6.05
C GLY A 279 -9.46 -13.31 -5.87
N SER A 280 -10.39 -13.67 -4.99
CA SER A 280 -11.61 -12.88 -4.74
C SER A 280 -11.76 -12.63 -3.24
N HIS A 281 -11.44 -11.42 -2.80
CA HIS A 281 -11.47 -11.02 -1.40
C HIS A 281 -12.57 -10.03 -1.06
N LYS A 282 -13.09 -10.15 0.15
CA LYS A 282 -14.18 -9.31 0.64
C LYS A 282 -13.64 -8.16 1.48
N TYR A 283 -13.28 -7.05 0.83
CA TYR A 283 -12.81 -5.86 1.55
C TYR A 283 -13.97 -5.09 2.18
N ASN A 284 -13.86 -4.78 3.48
CA ASN A 284 -14.70 -3.81 4.17
C ASN A 284 -13.98 -2.45 4.22
N LEU A 285 -14.27 -1.56 3.26
CA LEU A 285 -13.59 -0.27 3.17
C LEU A 285 -13.87 0.69 4.34
N GLU A 286 -14.88 0.45 5.17
CA GLU A 286 -15.13 1.29 6.36
C GLU A 286 -14.25 0.89 7.58
N LEU A 287 -13.47 -0.19 7.47
CA LEU A 287 -12.58 -0.69 8.50
C LEU A 287 -11.10 -0.56 8.10
N PRO A 288 -10.15 -0.70 9.05
CA PRO A 288 -8.72 -0.68 8.72
C PRO A 288 -8.36 -1.72 7.65
N PRO A 289 -7.41 -1.42 6.75
CA PRO A 289 -6.56 -0.23 6.73
C PRO A 289 -7.15 0.98 6.00
N TYR A 290 -8.34 0.86 5.39
CA TYR A 290 -8.93 1.93 4.57
C TYR A 290 -9.60 3.01 5.41
N CYS A 291 -10.41 2.59 6.39
CA CYS A 291 -11.14 3.46 7.28
C CYS A 291 -11.88 4.60 6.55
N LEU A 292 -12.67 4.26 5.54
CA LEU A 292 -13.56 5.22 4.88
C LEU A 292 -14.74 5.57 5.78
N PRO A 293 -15.31 6.79 5.68
CA PRO A 293 -16.60 7.09 6.29
C PRO A 293 -17.69 6.20 5.68
N PRO A 294 -18.87 6.10 6.32
CA PRO A 294 -20.03 5.49 5.66
C PRO A 294 -20.23 6.11 4.27
N PRO A 295 -20.53 5.30 3.24
CA PRO A 295 -20.73 5.81 1.88
C PRO A 295 -21.92 6.78 1.85
N LEU A 296 -21.81 7.83 1.03
CA LEU A 296 -22.89 8.80 0.80
C LEU A 296 -24.12 8.13 0.17
N TYR A 297 -23.86 7.20 -0.75
CA TYR A 297 -24.85 6.40 -1.44
C TYR A 297 -24.35 4.97 -1.55
N SER A 298 -25.24 4.00 -1.45
CA SER A 298 -24.88 2.60 -1.69
C SER A 298 -26.01 1.83 -2.37
N THR A 299 -25.63 0.82 -3.14
CA THR A 299 -26.56 -0.15 -3.74
C THR A 299 -25.98 -1.55 -3.66
N GLN A 300 -26.84 -2.56 -3.73
CA GLN A 300 -26.41 -3.93 -3.94
C GLN A 300 -25.68 -4.07 -5.30
N ASN A 301 -24.51 -4.71 -5.29
CA ASN A 301 -23.67 -4.87 -6.48
C ASN A 301 -24.22 -5.89 -7.48
N LEU A 302 -24.92 -6.93 -6.97
CA LEU A 302 -25.50 -8.00 -7.77
C LEU A 302 -27.01 -8.12 -7.50
N PHE A 303 -27.81 -7.99 -8.54
CA PHE A 303 -29.25 -8.16 -8.46
C PHE A 303 -29.64 -9.57 -7.98
N GLY A 304 -30.51 -9.65 -6.97
CA GLY A 304 -31.12 -10.91 -6.53
C GLY A 304 -30.23 -11.85 -5.71
N VAL A 305 -29.08 -11.38 -5.22
CA VAL A 305 -28.15 -12.18 -4.39
C VAL A 305 -28.02 -11.56 -2.99
N PRO A 306 -28.86 -11.95 -2.01
CA PRO A 306 -28.76 -11.45 -0.63
C PRO A 306 -27.35 -11.66 -0.04
N GLY A 307 -26.82 -10.66 0.66
CA GLY A 307 -25.46 -10.71 1.25
C GLY A 307 -24.31 -10.62 0.24
N SER A 308 -24.58 -10.23 -1.02
CA SER A 308 -23.55 -9.89 -2.00
C SER A 308 -22.83 -8.57 -1.65
N SER A 309 -21.74 -8.25 -2.37
CA SER A 309 -21.09 -6.95 -2.24
C SER A 309 -22.07 -5.80 -2.47
N VAL A 310 -21.72 -4.64 -1.93
CA VAL A 310 -22.37 -3.37 -2.25
C VAL A 310 -21.41 -2.50 -3.04
N MET A 311 -21.96 -1.62 -3.86
CA MET A 311 -21.23 -0.50 -4.45
C MET A 311 -21.51 0.72 -3.59
N GLY A 312 -20.47 1.26 -2.95
CA GLY A 312 -20.54 2.49 -2.17
C GLY A 312 -19.97 3.67 -2.94
N VAL A 313 -20.48 4.88 -2.68
CA VAL A 313 -19.99 6.15 -3.22
C VAL A 313 -19.43 7.00 -2.09
N TRP A 314 -18.19 7.45 -2.22
CA TRP A 314 -17.52 8.31 -1.25
C TRP A 314 -17.10 9.63 -1.88
N LYS A 315 -17.14 10.70 -1.09
CA LYS A 315 -16.50 11.97 -1.43
C LYS A 315 -15.01 11.87 -1.13
N LEU A 316 -14.19 12.22 -2.11
CA LEU A 316 -12.74 12.26 -1.95
C LEU A 316 -12.28 13.61 -1.36
N PRO A 317 -11.17 13.64 -0.59
CA PRO A 317 -10.48 12.46 -0.05
C PRO A 317 -11.31 11.80 1.07
N ALA A 318 -11.22 10.47 1.14
CA ALA A 318 -12.03 9.58 1.98
C ALA A 318 -11.19 8.69 2.90
N LEU A 319 -9.95 8.37 2.51
CA LEU A 319 -9.06 7.46 3.23
C LEU A 319 -8.80 7.98 4.65
N GLY A 320 -8.94 7.09 5.64
CA GLY A 320 -8.70 7.42 7.06
C GLY A 320 -9.72 8.37 7.71
N ARG A 321 -10.83 8.70 7.05
CA ARG A 321 -11.85 9.63 7.57
C ARG A 321 -13.05 8.95 8.23
N GLY A 322 -12.98 7.63 8.40
CA GLY A 322 -14.02 6.81 8.99
C GLY A 322 -14.17 6.99 10.49
N THR A 323 -15.41 6.94 10.97
CA THR A 323 -15.76 7.15 12.38
C THR A 323 -15.99 5.86 13.16
N ARG A 324 -15.89 4.69 12.51
CA ARG A 324 -16.05 3.39 13.18
C ARG A 324 -15.05 3.27 14.35
N PRO A 325 -15.41 2.63 15.48
CA PRO A 325 -14.51 2.48 16.64
C PRO A 325 -13.12 1.93 16.30
N GLN A 326 -13.03 1.03 15.32
CA GLN A 326 -11.79 0.46 14.82
C GLN A 326 -10.90 1.48 14.09
N CYS A 327 -11.49 2.58 13.60
CA CYS A 327 -10.84 3.67 12.88
C CYS A 327 -10.61 4.91 13.77
N THR A 328 -11.52 5.20 14.70
CA THR A 328 -11.42 6.32 15.65
C THR A 328 -10.56 6.02 16.86
N LYS A 329 -10.21 4.75 17.10
CA LYS A 329 -9.07 4.40 17.96
C LYS A 329 -7.72 4.93 17.45
N GLN A 330 -7.69 5.68 16.34
CA GLN A 330 -6.52 6.34 15.77
C GLN A 330 -6.66 7.85 15.51
N THR A 331 -7.77 8.52 15.88
CA THR A 331 -7.90 9.98 15.68
C THR A 331 -8.20 10.71 16.99
N VAL A 332 -7.33 11.69 17.31
CA VAL A 332 -7.20 12.42 18.59
C VAL A 332 -6.66 11.58 19.74
N ALA A 333 -5.61 10.83 19.45
CA ALA A 333 -4.59 10.57 20.44
C ALA A 333 -3.46 11.57 20.16
N SER A 334 -3.01 12.35 21.16
CA SER A 334 -1.73 13.08 21.02
C SER A 334 -0.65 12.09 20.56
N PRO A 335 0.44 12.51 19.89
CA PRO A 335 1.53 11.60 19.51
C PRO A 335 1.92 10.60 20.63
N ALA A 336 1.90 11.06 21.90
CA ALA A 336 2.08 10.24 23.09
C ALA A 336 1.02 9.12 23.32
N GLN A 337 -0.26 9.36 23.02
CA GLN A 337 -1.36 8.39 23.20
C GLN A 337 -1.43 7.37 22.05
N LEU A 338 -0.87 7.68 20.87
CA LEU A 338 -0.76 6.74 19.75
C LEU A 338 0.36 5.71 19.94
N ILE A 339 1.31 5.98 20.83
CA ILE A 339 2.39 5.06 21.17
C ILE A 339 2.01 4.17 22.37
N ASP A 340 0.96 4.51 23.13
CA ASP A 340 0.43 3.64 24.20
C ASP A 340 -0.05 2.26 23.69
N SER A 341 -0.33 2.10 22.39
CA SER A 341 -0.63 0.80 21.79
C SER A 341 0.61 -0.04 21.45
N TYR A 342 1.81 0.51 21.60
CA TYR A 342 3.08 -0.16 21.33
C TYR A 342 3.68 -0.64 22.64
N GLU A 343 4.32 -1.81 22.62
CA GLU A 343 5.11 -2.20 23.78
C GLU A 343 6.34 -1.32 23.86
N VAL A 344 6.30 -0.34 24.75
CA VAL A 344 7.47 0.42 25.18
C VAL A 344 7.87 -0.07 26.56
N SER A 345 9.16 -0.22 26.80
CA SER A 345 9.65 -0.57 28.12
C SER A 345 10.79 0.33 28.55
N VAL A 346 10.67 0.82 29.78
CA VAL A 346 11.78 1.40 30.55
C VAL A 346 11.92 0.56 31.81
N CYS A 347 13.12 0.04 32.08
CA CYS A 347 13.33 -0.92 33.17
C CYS A 347 14.12 -0.31 34.33
N ARG A 348 13.45 0.00 35.44
CA ARG A 348 14.11 0.39 36.70
C ARG A 348 14.58 -0.88 37.43
N GLY A 349 15.83 -1.28 37.22
CA GLY A 349 16.37 -2.52 37.77
C GLY A 349 15.77 -3.75 37.08
N GLN A 350 15.21 -4.70 37.84
CA GLN A 350 14.51 -5.87 37.27
C GLN A 350 13.04 -5.59 36.91
N THR A 351 12.51 -4.41 37.24
CA THR A 351 11.12 -4.04 36.99
C THR A 351 10.99 -3.12 35.79
N CYS A 352 10.27 -3.57 34.76
CA CYS A 352 9.97 -2.78 33.56
C CYS A 352 8.55 -2.22 33.60
N THR A 353 8.42 -0.91 33.35
CA THR A 353 7.12 -0.24 33.20
C THR A 353 6.75 -0.16 31.72
N ALA A 354 5.48 -0.44 31.41
CA ALA A 354 4.93 -0.46 30.05
C ALA A 354 3.91 0.66 29.83
N SER A 355 4.35 1.92 29.87
CA SER A 355 3.49 3.05 29.48
C SER A 355 4.30 4.10 28.75
N PHE A 356 3.79 4.56 27.61
CA PHE A 356 4.36 5.68 26.91
C PHE A 356 3.84 6.98 27.53
N SER A 357 4.69 7.99 27.72
CA SER A 357 4.22 9.31 28.14
C SER A 357 5.13 10.40 27.57
N SER A 358 4.58 11.60 27.37
CA SER A 358 5.32 12.74 26.83
C SER A 358 6.48 13.22 27.73
N GLY A 359 6.60 12.70 28.95
CA GLY A 359 7.73 12.93 29.86
C GLY A 359 8.68 11.74 30.00
N LEU A 360 8.35 10.58 29.40
CA LEU A 360 9.09 9.33 29.59
C LEU A 360 10.58 9.45 29.27
N PHE A 361 10.91 10.17 28.19
CA PHE A 361 12.30 10.35 27.78
C PHE A 361 13.06 11.30 28.71
N ALA A 362 12.42 12.40 29.14
CA ALA A 362 13.02 13.32 30.10
C ALA A 362 13.26 12.62 31.46
N ASP A 363 12.29 11.84 31.94
CA ASP A 363 12.41 11.02 33.14
C ASP A 363 13.50 9.95 33.01
N PHE A 364 13.62 9.36 31.81
CA PHE A 364 14.67 8.39 31.49
C PHE A 364 16.07 9.02 31.55
N LEU A 365 16.25 10.22 30.97
CA LEU A 365 17.50 10.97 31.02
C LEU A 365 17.88 11.40 32.43
N GLN A 366 16.89 11.82 33.24
CA GLN A 366 17.12 12.28 34.62
C GLN A 366 17.26 11.13 35.63
N SER A 367 16.98 9.90 35.24
CA SER A 367 17.07 8.74 36.12
C SER A 367 18.52 8.54 36.60
N PRO A 368 18.80 8.75 37.91
CA PRO A 368 20.16 8.85 38.42
C PRO A 368 20.93 7.52 38.43
N LYS A 369 20.31 6.44 37.93
CA LYS A 369 20.87 5.10 37.74
C LYS A 369 19.78 4.16 37.20
N LEU A 370 19.34 4.36 35.97
CA LEU A 370 18.96 3.20 35.15
C LEU A 370 20.25 2.44 34.89
N LEU A 371 20.59 1.59 35.87
CA LEU A 371 21.79 0.79 35.89
C LEU A 371 21.76 -0.12 34.66
N GLY A 372 22.45 0.28 33.59
CA GLY A 372 23.42 -0.65 33.03
C GLY A 372 24.16 -1.25 34.23
N GLY A 373 24.21 -2.57 34.31
CA GLY A 373 24.65 -3.27 35.52
C GLY A 373 25.98 -2.74 36.08
N PRO A 374 26.47 -3.24 37.22
CA PRO A 374 27.85 -2.93 37.63
C PRO A 374 28.77 -3.05 36.41
N LEU A 375 29.62 -2.03 36.16
CA LEU A 375 30.55 -1.97 35.03
C LEU A 375 31.05 -3.37 34.77
N GLN A 376 30.70 -3.94 33.60
CA GLN A 376 31.09 -5.30 33.31
C GLN A 376 32.62 -5.38 33.42
N PRO A 377 33.20 -6.49 33.90
CA PRO A 377 34.65 -6.62 34.03
C PRO A 377 35.41 -6.30 32.74
N CYS A 378 34.73 -6.44 31.59
CA CYS A 378 35.25 -6.05 30.30
C CYS A 378 35.53 -4.53 30.18
N CYS A 379 34.83 -3.65 30.91
CA CYS A 379 35.04 -2.19 30.90
C CYS A 379 36.22 -1.74 31.79
N THR A 380 36.69 -2.60 32.72
CA THR A 380 37.76 -2.25 33.68
C THR A 380 39.19 -2.40 33.15
N ILE A 381 39.38 -2.99 31.95
CA ILE A 381 40.69 -3.14 31.27
C ILE A 381 40.83 -2.08 30.15
N CYS A 382 39.92 -1.12 30.07
CA CYS A 382 39.85 -0.14 28.98
C CYS A 382 40.83 1.03 29.18
N GLY A 383 42.13 0.75 29.02
CA GLY A 383 43.13 1.78 28.73
C GLY A 383 43.25 2.10 27.24
N ASP A 384 42.63 1.30 26.37
CA ASP A 384 42.71 1.40 24.91
C ASP A 384 41.35 1.03 24.29
N VAL A 385 40.81 1.87 23.40
CA VAL A 385 39.41 1.82 22.88
C VAL A 385 39.20 0.67 21.85
N THR A 386 40.09 -0.31 21.86
CA THR A 386 40.24 -1.39 20.87
C THR A 386 39.81 -2.77 21.40
N THR A 387 39.14 -2.85 22.55
CA THR A 387 38.87 -4.13 23.22
C THR A 387 37.50 -4.73 22.87
N SER A 388 37.54 -5.86 22.15
CA SER A 388 36.43 -6.70 21.67
C SER A 388 35.59 -7.40 22.75
N ALA A 389 35.92 -7.26 24.03
CA ALA A 389 35.24 -7.99 25.10
C ALA A 389 33.89 -7.36 25.54
N CYS A 390 33.66 -6.08 25.24
CA CYS A 390 32.42 -5.36 25.56
C CYS A 390 31.63 -4.89 24.32
N SER A 391 32.10 -5.19 23.11
CA SER A 391 31.36 -4.88 21.88
C SER A 391 31.15 -6.17 21.09
N ASN A 392 29.89 -6.43 20.73
CA ASN A 392 29.53 -7.47 19.78
C ASN A 392 29.12 -6.88 18.43
N SER A 393 29.44 -5.61 18.19
CA SER A 393 29.13 -4.98 16.91
C SER A 393 29.97 -5.60 15.80
N ARG A 394 29.40 -5.71 14.59
CA ARG A 394 30.09 -6.38 13.48
C ARG A 394 31.29 -5.58 12.98
N ASN A 395 31.23 -4.25 13.04
CA ASN A 395 32.26 -3.37 12.47
C ASN A 395 32.96 -2.50 13.51
N GLU A 396 32.74 -2.80 14.79
CA GLU A 396 33.29 -2.03 15.88
C GLU A 396 32.97 -0.53 15.74
N GLU A 397 31.70 -0.18 15.49
CA GLU A 397 31.19 1.18 15.28
C GLU A 397 31.62 2.13 16.42
N GLN A 398 31.91 1.61 17.61
CA GLN A 398 32.54 2.36 18.71
C GLN A 398 33.94 2.91 18.37
N ILE A 399 34.72 2.24 17.52
CA ILE A 399 36.01 2.69 16.99
C ILE A 399 35.82 3.89 16.07
N PHE A 400 34.82 3.84 15.18
CA PHE A 400 34.50 5.03 14.38
C PHE A 400 34.24 6.23 15.29
N LEU A 401 33.41 6.06 16.32
CA LEU A 401 33.13 7.13 17.27
C LEU A 401 34.39 7.60 17.99
N SER A 402 35.28 6.71 18.44
CA SER A 402 36.51 7.11 19.12
C SER A 402 37.45 7.95 18.25
N HIS A 403 37.44 7.71 16.93
CA HIS A 403 38.20 8.52 15.96
C HIS A 403 37.57 9.87 15.66
N VAL A 404 36.26 10.03 15.83
CA VAL A 404 35.54 11.25 15.42
C VAL A 404 35.18 12.15 16.61
N LEU A 405 34.97 11.58 17.80
CA LEU A 405 34.67 12.33 19.03
C LEU A 405 35.65 13.48 19.33
N PRO A 406 36.97 13.37 19.09
CA PRO A 406 37.90 14.49 19.29
C PRO A 406 37.63 15.72 18.41
N PHE A 407 36.87 15.57 17.32
CA PHE A 407 36.56 16.61 16.36
C PHE A 407 35.16 17.20 16.54
N VAL A 408 34.48 16.85 17.64
CA VAL A 408 33.19 17.44 18.00
C VAL A 408 33.37 18.92 18.36
N THR A 409 32.50 19.77 17.81
CA THR A 409 32.57 21.23 17.98
C THR A 409 31.61 21.78 19.05
N TYR A 410 30.83 20.91 19.70
CA TYR A 410 29.92 21.27 20.79
C TYR A 410 30.33 20.60 22.11
N THR A 411 29.84 21.13 23.22
CA THR A 411 30.03 20.48 24.52
C THR A 411 29.13 19.24 24.61
N MET A 412 29.74 18.05 24.62
CA MET A 412 29.01 16.80 24.82
C MET A 412 28.23 16.84 26.14
N PRO A 413 26.96 16.39 26.16
CA PRO A 413 26.21 16.27 27.41
C PRO A 413 26.84 15.19 28.31
N ASP A 414 26.59 15.26 29.62
CA ASP A 414 27.05 14.26 30.60
C ASP A 414 26.60 12.83 30.25
N HIS A 415 25.45 12.72 29.58
CA HIS A 415 24.90 11.48 29.07
C HIS A 415 24.48 11.64 27.60
N PRO A 416 25.38 11.36 26.65
CA PRO A 416 25.05 11.42 25.23
C PRO A 416 24.01 10.37 24.86
N VAL A 417 23.22 10.67 23.82
CA VAL A 417 22.08 9.85 23.41
C VAL A 417 22.35 9.15 22.09
N PHE A 418 22.13 7.84 22.06
CA PHE A 418 22.09 7.08 20.82
C PHE A 418 20.67 6.61 20.45
N LEU A 419 20.43 6.45 19.15
CA LEU A 419 19.30 5.74 18.57
C LEU A 419 19.83 4.57 17.76
N GLU A 420 19.34 3.36 18.05
CA GLU A 420 19.66 2.16 17.28
C GLU A 420 18.38 1.59 16.68
N MET A 421 18.35 1.55 15.35
CA MET A 421 17.28 0.94 14.56
C MET A 421 17.74 -0.45 14.13
N GLY A 422 16.93 -1.48 14.42
CA GLY A 422 17.30 -2.87 14.18
C GLY A 422 18.13 -3.47 15.33
N GLY A 423 17.79 -3.12 16.58
CA GLY A 423 18.58 -3.54 17.75
C GLY A 423 18.57 -5.05 18.06
N TYR A 424 17.85 -5.86 17.27
CA TYR A 424 17.78 -7.31 17.37
C TYR A 424 17.48 -7.78 18.81
N ASP A 425 18.31 -8.63 19.42
CA ASP A 425 18.13 -9.08 20.81
C ASP A 425 18.80 -8.16 21.84
N GLY A 426 19.39 -7.05 21.40
CA GLY A 426 20.08 -6.07 22.23
C GLY A 426 21.49 -6.45 22.65
N TRP A 427 21.99 -7.64 22.30
CA TRP A 427 23.33 -8.11 22.70
C TRP A 427 24.18 -8.58 21.53
N HIS A 428 23.63 -9.33 20.59
CA HIS A 428 24.35 -9.78 19.40
C HIS A 428 24.29 -8.72 18.31
N GLU A 429 25.42 -8.43 17.67
CA GLU A 429 25.51 -7.55 16.50
C GLU A 429 25.00 -6.12 16.74
N THR A 430 25.03 -5.67 17.99
CA THR A 430 24.59 -4.33 18.39
C THR A 430 25.74 -3.33 18.32
N ASN A 431 25.42 -2.15 17.77
CA ASN A 431 26.38 -1.07 17.55
C ASN A 431 26.53 -0.14 18.76
N THR A 432 25.68 -0.31 19.79
CA THR A 432 25.58 0.67 20.89
C THR A 432 25.83 0.09 22.28
N HIS A 433 26.02 -1.22 22.40
CA HIS A 433 26.20 -1.85 23.71
C HIS A 433 27.40 -1.30 24.48
N PHE A 434 28.51 -1.09 23.77
CA PHE A 434 29.72 -0.48 24.34
C PHE A 434 29.46 0.95 24.83
N LEU A 435 28.70 1.74 24.06
CA LEU A 435 28.36 3.13 24.40
C LEU A 435 27.56 3.18 25.70
N GLU A 436 26.59 2.28 25.85
CA GLU A 436 25.80 2.21 27.08
C GLU A 436 26.62 1.70 28.27
N GLN A 437 27.27 0.53 28.14
CA GLN A 437 27.86 -0.17 29.29
C GLN A 437 29.17 0.45 29.76
N CYS A 438 30.01 0.91 28.84
CA CYS A 438 31.35 1.40 29.19
C CYS A 438 31.46 2.93 29.12
N LEU A 439 30.68 3.60 28.26
CA LEU A 439 30.71 5.06 28.15
C LEU A 439 29.55 5.76 28.86
N GLY A 440 28.57 5.02 29.38
CA GLY A 440 27.43 5.58 30.11
C GLY A 440 26.43 6.36 29.25
N TRP A 441 26.43 6.13 27.94
CA TRP A 441 25.47 6.75 27.02
C TRP A 441 24.07 6.20 27.28
N LYS A 442 23.07 7.00 26.91
CA LYS A 442 21.65 6.66 27.01
C LYS A 442 21.11 6.31 25.63
N GLY A 443 20.19 5.36 25.59
CA GLY A 443 19.82 4.71 24.33
C GLY A 443 18.33 4.60 24.10
N ILE A 444 17.92 4.81 22.84
CA ILE A 444 16.64 4.37 22.30
C ILE A 444 16.92 3.19 21.35
N LEU A 445 16.31 2.03 21.59
CA LEU A 445 16.39 0.88 20.70
C LEU A 445 15.00 0.60 20.12
N ILE A 446 14.93 0.42 18.80
CA ILE A 446 13.70 0.06 18.11
C ILE A 446 13.86 -1.31 17.45
N GLU A 447 12.99 -2.26 17.80
CA GLU A 447 12.98 -3.62 17.27
C GLU A 447 11.54 -4.11 17.10
N ALA A 448 11.21 -4.58 15.89
CA ALA A 448 9.85 -4.94 15.55
C ALA A 448 9.49 -6.39 15.91
N ASN A 449 10.45 -7.31 15.83
CA ASN A 449 10.25 -8.72 16.10
C ASN A 449 9.96 -8.92 17.60
N PRO A 450 8.77 -9.43 17.98
CA PRO A 450 8.37 -9.53 19.39
C PRO A 450 9.24 -10.47 20.21
N ARG A 451 9.82 -11.51 19.60
CA ARG A 451 10.72 -12.44 20.30
C ARG A 451 12.06 -11.76 20.59
N MET A 452 12.60 -11.03 19.62
CA MET A 452 13.86 -10.30 19.78
C MET A 452 13.69 -9.13 20.73
N PHE A 453 12.62 -8.35 20.57
CA PHE A 453 12.23 -7.31 21.51
C PHE A 453 12.13 -7.83 22.95
N LYS A 454 11.51 -9.00 23.18
CA LYS A 454 11.45 -9.61 24.52
C LYS A 454 12.84 -9.85 25.12
N ARG A 455 13.81 -10.30 24.32
CA ARG A 455 15.20 -10.51 24.76
C ARG A 455 15.93 -9.19 24.97
N MET A 456 15.74 -8.22 24.06
CA MET A 456 16.28 -6.86 24.18
C MET A 456 15.90 -6.22 25.50
N LYS A 457 14.63 -6.31 25.92
CA LYS A 457 14.18 -5.81 27.23
C LYS A 457 14.95 -6.41 28.41
N GLN A 458 15.36 -7.67 28.30
CA GLN A 458 16.08 -8.39 29.35
C GLN A 458 17.58 -8.05 29.34
N LEU A 459 18.17 -7.91 28.15
CA LEU A 459 19.61 -7.70 27.97
C LEU A 459 20.00 -6.22 28.01
N ARG A 460 19.06 -5.32 27.71
CA ARG A 460 19.24 -3.86 27.68
C ARG A 460 18.17 -3.16 28.53
N PRO A 461 18.15 -3.40 29.86
CA PRO A 461 17.20 -2.73 30.75
C PRO A 461 17.53 -1.23 30.95
N GLY A 462 18.77 -0.81 30.64
CA GLY A 462 19.23 0.58 30.75
C GLY A 462 18.81 1.49 29.60
N THR A 463 18.08 0.96 28.61
CA THR A 463 17.63 1.68 27.41
C THR A 463 16.12 1.82 27.33
N LEU A 464 15.66 2.81 26.55
CA LEU A 464 14.27 2.94 26.14
C LEU A 464 14.03 2.01 24.94
N ASN A 465 13.33 0.90 25.16
CA ASN A 465 13.08 -0.10 24.10
C ASN A 465 11.66 0.07 23.54
N ILE A 466 11.53 0.14 22.21
CA ILE A 466 10.25 0.32 21.50
C ILE A 466 10.02 -0.87 20.54
N ARG A 467 8.86 -1.54 20.68
CA ARG A 467 8.45 -2.61 19.77
C ARG A 467 7.71 -2.06 18.56
N SER A 468 8.43 -1.66 17.52
CA SER A 468 7.84 -1.18 16.27
C SER A 468 8.75 -1.42 15.08
N ALA A 469 8.16 -1.59 13.90
CA ALA A 469 8.84 -1.29 12.65
C ALA A 469 8.70 0.20 12.31
N ILE A 470 9.51 0.69 11.37
CA ILE A 470 9.40 2.06 10.85
C ILE A 470 8.98 2.06 9.39
N CYS A 471 7.96 2.85 9.08
CA CYS A 471 7.35 2.96 7.76
C CYS A 471 7.09 4.44 7.42
N ARG A 472 6.84 4.74 6.14
CA ARG A 472 6.47 6.11 5.71
C ARG A 472 5.16 6.61 6.33
N GLU A 473 4.26 5.67 6.63
CA GLU A 473 2.94 5.89 7.22
C GLU A 473 2.64 4.77 8.24
N ALA A 474 1.64 5.00 9.10
CA ALA A 474 1.21 4.02 10.09
C ALA A 474 0.60 2.78 9.42
N GLY A 475 0.93 1.58 9.91
CA GLY A 475 0.46 0.32 9.36
C GLY A 475 1.00 -0.89 10.11
N HIS A 476 1.16 -2.01 9.39
CA HIS A 476 1.76 -3.24 9.89
C HIS A 476 2.71 -3.81 8.84
N VAL A 477 3.74 -4.51 9.30
CA VAL A 477 4.67 -5.26 8.44
C VAL A 477 4.77 -6.69 8.93
N LYS A 478 5.04 -7.61 7.99
CA LYS A 478 5.30 -9.02 8.29
C LYS A 478 6.82 -9.21 8.35
N PHE A 479 7.31 -9.94 9.34
CA PHE A 479 8.73 -10.29 9.52
C PHE A 479 8.94 -11.78 9.41
N ALA A 480 10.02 -12.20 8.74
CA ALA A 480 10.44 -13.58 8.66
C ALA A 480 11.74 -13.80 9.45
N GLY A 481 11.82 -14.94 10.15
CA GLY A 481 12.99 -15.32 10.94
C GLY A 481 13.04 -14.77 12.37
N ASN A 482 13.95 -15.33 13.17
CA ASN A 482 14.29 -14.89 14.55
C ASN A 482 15.81 -14.83 14.78
N HIS A 483 16.59 -14.73 13.70
CA HIS A 483 18.05 -14.67 13.69
C HIS A 483 18.52 -13.24 13.37
N PRO A 484 19.80 -12.89 13.60
CA PRO A 484 20.34 -11.63 13.11
C PRO A 484 20.18 -11.57 11.58
N GLY A 485 19.76 -10.42 11.06
CA GLY A 485 19.32 -10.27 9.67
C GLY A 485 17.96 -10.82 9.32
N ALA A 486 17.05 -10.88 10.31
CA ALA A 486 15.63 -11.02 10.05
C ALA A 486 15.16 -9.81 9.24
N HIS A 487 14.43 -10.06 8.16
CA HIS A 487 13.98 -9.04 7.21
C HIS A 487 12.45 -9.02 7.16
N ILE A 488 11.90 -8.01 6.49
CA ILE A 488 10.48 -8.00 6.17
C ILE A 488 10.17 -9.24 5.33
N ALA A 489 9.26 -10.07 5.83
CA ALA A 489 8.89 -11.34 5.24
C ALA A 489 8.48 -11.13 3.79
N THR A 490 9.10 -11.90 2.91
CA THR A 490 8.70 -11.98 1.52
C THR A 490 7.99 -13.32 1.28
N GLU A 491 7.39 -13.49 0.11
CA GLU A 491 6.66 -14.71 -0.22
C GLU A 491 7.54 -15.97 -0.32
N LEU A 492 8.87 -15.82 -0.21
CA LEU A 492 9.85 -16.90 -0.23
C LEU A 492 10.13 -17.51 1.15
N ASP A 493 9.56 -16.92 2.22
CA ASP A 493 9.78 -17.38 3.59
C ASP A 493 8.77 -18.49 3.97
N ASP A 494 9.17 -19.75 3.78
CA ASP A 494 8.38 -20.94 4.15
C ASP A 494 8.22 -21.13 5.67
N SER A 495 9.05 -20.44 6.47
CA SER A 495 8.93 -20.39 7.93
C SER A 495 8.02 -19.23 8.33
N GLY A 496 6.92 -19.53 9.04
CA GLY A 496 5.87 -18.58 9.40
C GLY A 496 6.32 -17.17 9.81
N TYR A 497 5.50 -16.17 9.49
CA TYR A 497 5.80 -14.76 9.70
C TYR A 497 5.23 -14.23 11.02
N THR A 498 5.81 -13.12 11.50
CA THR A 498 5.28 -12.36 12.63
C THR A 498 4.83 -10.98 12.18
N VAL A 499 3.63 -10.56 12.58
CA VAL A 499 3.13 -9.21 12.28
C VAL A 499 3.59 -8.25 13.37
N ALA A 500 4.16 -7.13 12.96
CA ALA A 500 4.52 -6.04 13.87
C ALA A 500 3.90 -4.72 13.40
N PRO A 501 3.46 -3.86 14.33
CA PRO A 501 2.98 -2.54 13.97
C PRO A 501 4.14 -1.70 13.41
N CYS A 502 3.81 -0.78 12.51
CA CYS A 502 4.77 0.06 11.82
C CYS A 502 4.33 1.52 11.82
N ARG A 503 5.25 2.46 12.03
CA ARG A 503 4.95 3.90 12.05
C ARG A 503 6.11 4.78 11.60
N PRO A 504 5.87 6.05 11.20
CA PRO A 504 6.95 6.98 10.90
C PRO A 504 7.83 7.30 12.10
N LEU A 505 9.16 7.36 11.89
CA LEU A 505 10.10 7.68 12.97
C LEU A 505 9.85 9.06 13.58
N ARG A 506 9.39 10.04 12.77
CA ARG A 506 8.97 11.37 13.26
C ARG A 506 7.94 11.31 14.39
N GLU A 507 7.03 10.32 14.40
CA GLU A 507 6.01 10.21 15.43
C GLU A 507 6.64 9.81 16.78
N PHE A 508 7.56 8.84 16.78
CA PHE A 508 8.27 8.43 18.00
C PHE A 508 9.14 9.57 18.55
N LEU A 509 9.93 10.20 17.68
CA LEU A 509 10.82 11.30 18.08
C LEU A 509 10.05 12.49 18.63
N SER A 510 8.97 12.92 17.96
CA SER A 510 8.11 14.00 18.43
C SER A 510 7.47 13.68 19.78
N SER A 511 7.00 12.45 19.97
CA SER A 511 6.31 12.06 21.20
C SER A 511 7.24 11.90 22.40
N LEU A 512 8.50 11.53 22.15
CA LEU A 512 9.57 11.52 23.15
C LEU A 512 10.15 12.92 23.38
N ASN A 513 9.71 13.93 22.61
CA ASN A 513 10.29 15.27 22.59
C ASN A 513 11.80 15.26 22.29
N VAL A 514 12.23 14.39 21.36
CA VAL A 514 13.61 14.24 20.91
C VAL A 514 13.79 14.99 19.61
N SER A 515 14.46 16.14 19.68
CA SER A 515 14.87 16.93 18.51
C SER A 515 16.31 16.68 18.09
N ARG A 516 17.08 15.97 18.92
CA ARG A 516 18.49 15.69 18.67
C ARG A 516 18.95 14.39 19.30
N ILE A 517 19.81 13.66 18.59
CA ILE A 517 20.62 12.56 19.12
C ILE A 517 22.10 12.74 18.74
N ASP A 518 22.99 12.12 19.48
CA ASP A 518 24.42 12.20 19.23
C ASP A 518 24.85 11.11 18.25
N PHE A 519 24.41 9.86 18.44
CA PHE A 519 24.71 8.76 17.52
C PHE A 519 23.46 8.05 17.01
N PHE A 520 23.34 7.89 15.70
CA PHE A 520 22.27 7.14 15.06
C PHE A 520 22.88 5.93 14.33
N SER A 521 22.57 4.71 14.78
CA SER A 521 22.83 3.49 14.02
C SER A 521 21.57 3.05 13.27
N LEU A 522 21.69 2.94 11.94
CA LEU A 522 20.61 2.56 11.03
C LEU A 522 20.99 1.30 10.24
N ASP A 523 20.55 0.16 10.75
CA ASP A 523 20.74 -1.16 10.13
C ASP A 523 19.40 -1.91 10.20
N VAL A 524 18.64 -1.88 9.11
CA VAL A 524 17.29 -2.47 9.04
C VAL A 524 17.16 -3.37 7.83
N GLU A 525 18.26 -4.01 7.45
CA GLU A 525 18.33 -5.09 6.46
C GLU A 525 17.72 -4.71 5.09
N GLY A 526 17.98 -3.49 4.63
CA GLY A 526 17.61 -3.00 3.29
C GLY A 526 16.48 -1.96 3.25
N PHE A 527 15.91 -1.58 4.39
CA PHE A 527 14.81 -0.61 4.49
C PHE A 527 15.26 0.80 4.94
N GLU A 528 16.56 1.09 4.89
CA GLU A 528 17.16 2.31 5.44
C GLU A 528 16.58 3.58 4.80
N LEU A 529 16.25 3.54 3.50
CA LEU A 529 15.62 4.66 2.81
C LEU A 529 14.24 4.99 3.37
N GLN A 530 13.41 3.99 3.65
CA GLN A 530 12.08 4.21 4.20
C GLN A 530 12.16 4.83 5.60
N VAL A 531 13.13 4.39 6.41
CA VAL A 531 13.39 5.00 7.71
C VAL A 531 13.81 6.45 7.55
N ALA A 532 14.80 6.73 6.69
CA ALA A 532 15.30 8.08 6.45
C ALA A 532 14.23 9.05 5.91
N GLU A 533 13.31 8.59 5.05
CA GLU A 533 12.19 9.38 4.53
C GLU A 533 11.10 9.64 5.59
N SER A 534 11.01 8.81 6.63
CA SER A 534 10.02 8.96 7.68
C SER A 534 10.41 9.99 8.74
N VAL A 535 11.66 10.46 8.73
CA VAL A 535 12.20 11.47 9.65
C VAL A 535 11.88 12.87 9.14
N ASP A 536 11.44 13.74 10.04
CA ASP A 536 11.37 15.18 9.78
C ASP A 536 12.72 15.84 10.11
N TRP A 537 13.63 15.86 9.13
CA TRP A 537 14.97 16.43 9.26
C TRP A 537 14.99 17.95 9.49
N SER A 538 13.85 18.64 9.35
CA SER A 538 13.74 20.05 9.72
C SER A 538 13.60 20.26 11.24
N GLN A 539 13.09 19.25 11.95
CA GLN A 539 12.85 19.27 13.40
C GLN A 539 13.80 18.35 14.18
N PHE A 540 14.47 17.42 13.50
CA PHE A 540 15.35 16.44 14.08
C PHE A 540 16.76 16.49 13.48
N SER A 541 17.78 16.28 14.32
CA SER A 541 19.17 16.18 13.88
C SER A 541 19.95 15.10 14.61
N ALA A 542 20.92 14.49 13.90
CA ALA A 542 21.90 13.57 14.47
C ALA A 542 23.31 14.12 14.26
N ALA A 543 24.21 13.98 15.24
CA ALA A 543 25.61 14.38 15.07
C ALA A 543 26.39 13.37 14.23
N PHE A 544 26.18 12.08 14.50
CA PHE A 544 26.77 10.95 13.79
C PHE A 544 25.65 10.01 13.30
N LEU A 545 25.77 9.50 12.08
CA LEU A 545 24.85 8.49 11.54
C LEU A 545 25.63 7.40 10.81
N VAL A 546 25.33 6.15 11.11
CA VAL A 546 25.87 4.98 10.41
C VAL A 546 24.73 4.28 9.70
N VAL A 547 24.93 3.95 8.42
CA VAL A 547 23.92 3.33 7.56
C VAL A 547 24.48 2.06 6.94
N GLU A 548 23.74 0.95 7.06
CA GLU A 548 24.06 -0.30 6.37
C GLU A 548 23.89 -0.14 4.83
N GLU A 549 24.93 -0.51 4.08
CA GLU A 549 24.97 -0.49 2.63
C GLU A 549 25.27 -1.88 2.06
N LEU A 550 24.26 -2.47 1.41
CA LEU A 550 24.40 -3.73 0.71
C LEU A 550 24.65 -3.49 -0.78
N SER A 551 25.61 -4.20 -1.37
CA SER A 551 25.98 -4.03 -2.78
C SER A 551 24.84 -4.38 -3.75
N LYS A 552 23.91 -5.26 -3.34
CA LYS A 552 22.69 -5.59 -4.08
C LYS A 552 21.64 -4.46 -4.07
N HIS A 553 21.83 -3.42 -3.26
CA HIS A 553 20.89 -2.32 -3.06
C HIS A 553 21.50 -0.95 -3.40
N GLN A 554 22.25 -0.86 -4.52
CA GLN A 554 22.95 0.38 -4.91
C GLN A 554 22.01 1.60 -5.01
N GLN A 555 20.86 1.44 -5.67
CA GLN A 555 19.88 2.53 -5.80
C GLN A 555 19.40 3.04 -4.43
N LYS A 556 19.12 2.15 -3.48
CA LYS A 556 18.75 2.50 -2.10
C LYS A 556 19.87 3.26 -1.41
N ASN A 557 21.11 2.79 -1.54
CA ASN A 557 22.27 3.43 -0.91
C ASN A 557 22.48 4.86 -1.46
N GLU A 558 22.36 5.04 -2.78
CA GLU A 558 22.45 6.36 -3.43
C GLU A 558 21.34 7.30 -2.97
N GLN A 559 20.10 6.82 -2.92
CA GLN A 559 18.94 7.61 -2.45
C GLN A 559 19.06 8.01 -0.98
N VAL A 560 19.59 7.14 -0.12
CA VAL A 560 19.86 7.49 1.29
C VAL A 560 20.93 8.57 1.38
N ARG A 561 22.05 8.42 0.65
CA ARG A 561 23.13 9.44 0.61
C ARG A 561 22.61 10.79 0.14
N GLU A 562 21.82 10.80 -0.93
CA GLU A 562 21.22 12.02 -1.48
C GLU A 562 20.30 12.69 -0.45
N LEU A 563 19.40 11.91 0.17
CA LEU A 563 18.48 12.40 1.19
C LEU A 563 19.22 12.98 2.40
N LEU A 564 20.23 12.29 2.93
CA LEU A 564 20.99 12.75 4.07
C LEU A 564 21.80 14.01 3.75
N THR A 565 22.34 14.11 2.55
CA THR A 565 23.09 15.31 2.11
C THR A 565 22.14 16.50 1.93
N GLN A 566 21.04 16.31 1.20
CA GLN A 566 20.16 17.41 0.80
C GLN A 566 19.18 17.83 1.89
N ARG A 567 18.68 16.89 2.71
CA ARG A 567 17.62 17.14 3.69
C ARG A 567 18.11 17.12 5.14
N ALA A 568 19.01 16.20 5.50
CA ALA A 568 19.57 16.13 6.84
C ALA A 568 20.79 17.06 7.03
N GLY A 569 21.38 17.56 5.93
CA GLY A 569 22.58 18.39 5.95
C GLY A 569 23.80 17.65 6.47
N MET A 570 23.89 16.34 6.26
CA MET A 570 25.01 15.51 6.70
C MET A 570 26.01 15.27 5.56
N GLU A 571 27.27 15.07 5.92
CA GLU A 571 28.33 14.69 4.99
C GLU A 571 28.84 13.28 5.28
N ILE A 572 29.10 12.52 4.22
CA ILE A 572 29.80 11.24 4.36
C ILE A 572 31.26 11.48 4.74
N LEU A 573 31.72 10.76 5.77
CA LEU A 573 33.07 10.83 6.31
C LEU A 573 33.91 9.64 5.87
N ALA A 574 33.34 8.44 5.92
CA ALA A 574 34.03 7.20 5.56
C ALA A 574 33.02 6.12 5.10
N GLN A 575 33.54 5.09 4.45
CA GLN A 575 32.83 3.85 4.18
C GLN A 575 33.74 2.68 4.52
N GLN A 576 33.22 1.68 5.23
CA GLN A 576 33.97 0.49 5.62
C GLN A 576 33.23 -0.77 5.19
N CYS A 577 33.90 -1.64 4.42
CA CYS A 577 33.33 -2.90 3.95
C CYS A 577 33.95 -4.08 4.68
N TRP A 578 33.13 -4.96 5.24
CA TRP A 578 33.58 -6.16 5.96
C TRP A 578 33.43 -7.43 5.13
N LYS A 579 32.64 -7.36 4.05
CA LYS A 579 32.63 -8.34 2.96
C LYS A 579 32.41 -7.60 1.63
N PRO A 580 32.71 -8.21 0.46
CA PRO A 580 32.54 -7.55 -0.84
C PRO A 580 31.11 -7.06 -1.13
N THR A 581 30.12 -7.56 -0.37
CA THR A 581 28.70 -7.28 -0.58
C THR A 581 28.04 -6.44 0.50
N ALA A 582 28.76 -6.05 1.56
CA ALA A 582 28.21 -5.24 2.64
C ALA A 582 29.26 -4.29 3.23
N CYS A 583 28.83 -3.05 3.40
CA CYS A 583 29.61 -1.96 3.93
C CYS A 583 28.73 -1.09 4.85
N ASP A 584 29.37 -0.27 5.67
CA ASP A 584 28.72 0.78 6.43
C ASP A 584 29.21 2.13 5.94
N ALA A 585 28.26 3.03 5.70
CA ALA A 585 28.53 4.42 5.37
C ALA A 585 28.38 5.27 6.62
N TYR A 586 29.43 6.03 6.93
CA TYR A 586 29.53 6.86 8.12
C TYR A 586 29.32 8.32 7.75
N PHE A 587 28.30 8.94 8.32
CA PHE A 587 27.93 10.33 8.10
C PHE A 587 28.12 11.15 9.37
N VAL A 588 28.50 12.41 9.18
CA VAL A 588 28.61 13.41 10.24
C VAL A 588 27.85 14.65 9.86
N ASN A 589 27.31 15.34 10.85
CA ASN A 589 26.67 16.63 10.62
C ASN A 589 27.69 17.77 10.81
N PRO A 590 27.98 18.59 9.78
CA PRO A 590 28.94 19.68 9.87
C PRO A 590 28.59 20.75 10.93
N ARG A 591 27.34 20.80 11.41
CA ARG A 591 26.94 21.67 12.53
C ARG A 591 27.58 21.26 13.86
N PHE A 592 28.02 20.01 13.98
CA PHE A 592 28.44 19.40 15.24
C PHE A 592 29.86 18.82 15.22
N VAL A 593 30.48 18.71 14.04
CA VAL A 593 31.78 18.06 13.84
C VAL A 593 32.62 18.89 12.87
N ASP A 594 33.90 19.08 13.18
CA ASP A 594 34.89 19.59 12.23
C ASP A 594 35.22 18.50 11.20
N VAL A 595 34.44 18.50 10.12
CA VAL A 595 34.53 17.48 9.06
C VAL A 595 35.89 17.50 8.38
N ALA A 596 36.52 18.67 8.22
CA ALA A 596 37.81 18.79 7.56
C ALA A 596 38.93 18.17 8.41
N ALA A 597 38.95 18.47 9.71
CA ALA A 597 39.89 17.86 10.65
C ALA A 597 39.67 16.35 10.79
N ALA A 598 38.42 15.90 10.88
CA ALA A 598 38.08 14.48 10.97
C ALA A 598 38.49 13.71 9.70
N LYS A 599 38.25 14.26 8.50
CA LYS A 599 38.72 13.67 7.23
C LYS A 599 40.24 13.58 7.18
N LYS A 600 40.94 14.62 7.64
CA LYS A 600 42.41 14.64 7.72
C LYS A 600 42.94 13.56 8.67
N HIS A 601 42.31 13.41 9.85
CA HIS A 601 42.65 12.37 10.82
C HIS A 601 42.48 10.97 10.22
N LEU A 602 41.33 10.68 9.64
CA LEU A 602 41.04 9.36 9.06
C LEU A 602 41.91 9.04 7.83
N ALA A 603 42.39 10.04 7.10
CA ALA A 603 43.38 9.84 6.04
C ALA A 603 44.75 9.39 6.60
N SER A 604 45.12 9.84 7.80
CA SER A 604 46.38 9.48 8.47
C SER A 604 46.28 8.26 9.39
N VAL A 605 45.11 8.02 9.96
CA VAL A 605 44.80 6.91 10.87
C VAL A 605 43.49 6.27 10.39
N PRO A 606 43.56 5.44 9.33
CA PRO A 606 42.37 4.84 8.74
C PRO A 606 41.70 3.88 9.71
N LEU A 607 40.38 3.72 9.57
CA LEU A 607 39.64 2.71 10.32
C LEU A 607 40.21 1.30 10.03
N PRO A 608 40.24 0.40 11.03
CA PRO A 608 40.76 -0.95 10.86
C PRO A 608 40.06 -1.69 9.72
N LYS A 609 40.81 -2.26 8.77
CA LYS A 609 40.21 -3.07 7.69
C LYS A 609 39.87 -4.46 8.20
N GLY A 610 38.58 -4.80 8.25
CA GLY A 610 38.11 -6.18 8.42
C GLY A 610 38.60 -6.86 9.70
N PHE A 611 38.73 -6.12 10.80
CA PHE A 611 39.14 -6.71 12.07
C PHE A 611 38.05 -7.68 12.56
N ARG A 612 38.38 -8.97 12.63
CA ARG A 612 37.68 -9.93 13.46
C ARG A 612 38.61 -10.26 14.64
N PRO A 613 38.20 -10.07 15.90
CA PRO A 613 39.00 -10.56 17.01
C PRO A 613 39.09 -12.11 16.95
N PRO A 614 40.18 -12.70 17.46
CA PRO A 614 40.36 -14.16 17.48
C PRO A 614 39.21 -14.84 18.25
N ASP A 615 38.80 -16.03 17.79
CA ASP A 615 37.68 -16.88 18.24
C ASP A 615 37.69 -17.33 19.73
N GLN A 616 38.40 -16.64 20.63
CA GLN A 616 38.70 -17.16 21.99
C GLN A 616 37.85 -16.58 23.13
N CYS A 617 36.66 -16.05 22.87
CA CYS A 617 35.70 -15.75 23.96
C CYS A 617 34.28 -16.20 23.60
N ARG A 618 34.02 -17.51 23.70
CA ARG A 618 32.66 -18.03 23.89
C ARG A 618 32.56 -18.67 25.28
N PRO A 619 31.55 -18.35 26.11
CA PRO A 619 31.21 -19.21 27.23
C PRO A 619 30.75 -20.56 26.65
N LYS A 620 31.27 -21.66 27.19
CA LYS A 620 30.66 -22.98 26.98
C LYS A 620 29.26 -22.95 27.63
N LEU A 621 28.26 -23.42 26.87
CA LEU A 621 26.95 -23.80 27.40
C LEU A 621 27.08 -24.91 28.44
#